data_AF-A0ABD1E0S0-F1
#
_entry.id   AF-A0ABD1E0S0-F1
#
_cell.length_a   1.000
_cell.length_b   1.000
_cell.length_c   1.000
_cell.angle_alpha   90.00
_cell.angle_beta   90.00
_cell.angle_gamma   90.00
#
_symmetry.space_group_name_H-M   'P 1'
#
loop_
_entity.id
_entity.type
_entity.pdbx_description
1 polymer ?
#
loop_
_entity_poly.entity_id
_entity_poly.type
_entity_poly.pdbx_seq_one_letter_code
_entity_poly.pdbx_strand_id
1 'polypeptide(L)'
;MPESKAIIENKATDAFTWHQKEEAWKDVAQKFNASSIIKRSVASIKNFYENQKRSCHKKAAEDKRCLTGTGSGPSLSSITKDSLHDLTLSIVNKKTVYGLKCQYGWDSANIATNEEEILQEDNSILEDKDNEVISETFIDWENGTPMQLMNPLNQKLQAAQKKKSESKRVVNSSRRGSTTTATESVAQSYKELSKVKKYLAELQIEIYKQLGKNLKEVEEELKVQRKRHSELHALEIEIKRAQLASLQKKINNFCFELT
;
A
#
# COMPACT_ATOMS: atom_id res chain seq x y z
N MET A 1 3.86 11.26 -15.10
CA MET A 1 4.57 10.20 -14.34
C MET A 1 5.60 10.76 -13.38
N PRO A 2 6.58 11.59 -13.78
CA PRO A 2 7.60 12.09 -12.83
C PRO A 2 6.99 12.92 -11.67
N GLU A 3 5.91 13.66 -11.92
CA GLU A 3 5.22 14.49 -10.91
C GLU A 3 4.66 13.70 -9.71
N SER A 4 4.18 12.47 -9.92
CA SER A 4 3.56 11.65 -8.85
C SER A 4 4.53 10.63 -8.23
N LYS A 5 5.83 10.71 -8.58
CA LYS A 5 6.88 9.78 -8.13
C LYS A 5 6.95 9.67 -6.61
N ALA A 6 6.93 10.82 -5.91
CA ALA A 6 7.06 10.88 -4.46
C ALA A 6 5.96 10.10 -3.73
N ILE A 7 4.75 10.02 -4.29
CA ILE A 7 3.62 9.31 -3.69
C ILE A 7 3.63 7.83 -4.07
N ILE A 8 3.91 7.53 -5.34
CA ILE A 8 3.84 6.16 -5.90
C ILE A 8 4.99 5.28 -5.42
N GLU A 9 6.22 5.80 -5.38
CA GLU A 9 7.42 5.03 -5.02
C GLU A 9 7.76 5.04 -3.53
N ASN A 10 7.03 5.79 -2.70
CA ASN A 10 7.28 5.83 -1.27
C ASN A 10 6.91 4.50 -0.59
N LYS A 11 7.89 3.96 0.15
CA LYS A 11 7.81 2.70 0.90
C LYS A 11 7.61 2.89 2.40
N ALA A 12 7.65 4.12 2.91
CA ALA A 12 7.39 4.40 4.32
C ALA A 12 5.96 4.04 4.68
N THR A 13 5.79 3.40 5.85
CA THR A 13 4.52 2.82 6.30
C THR A 13 3.47 3.87 6.67
N ASP A 14 3.89 5.09 7.04
CA ASP A 14 3.00 6.14 7.54
C ASP A 14 2.95 7.41 6.66
N ALA A 15 3.72 7.44 5.57
CA ALA A 15 3.85 8.68 4.78
C ALA A 15 2.64 8.95 3.87
N PHE A 16 1.99 7.92 3.35
CA PHE A 16 0.85 8.07 2.45
C PHE A 16 -0.20 6.99 2.67
N THR A 17 -1.47 7.43 2.73
CA THR A 17 -2.61 6.52 2.83
C THR A 17 -2.85 5.80 1.51
N TRP A 18 -3.51 4.65 1.57
CA TRP A 18 -3.88 3.88 0.38
C TRP A 18 -4.74 4.71 -0.60
N HIS A 19 -5.64 5.55 -0.08
CA HIS A 19 -6.48 6.44 -0.88
C HIS A 19 -5.66 7.48 -1.67
N GLN A 20 -4.65 8.08 -1.06
CA GLN A 20 -3.77 9.04 -1.73
C GLN A 20 -2.96 8.38 -2.87
N LYS A 21 -2.50 7.14 -2.66
CA LYS A 21 -1.83 6.37 -3.72
C LYS A 21 -2.79 6.06 -4.88
N GLU A 22 -4.03 5.68 -4.58
CA GLU A 22 -5.06 5.41 -5.59
C GLU A 22 -5.43 6.68 -6.38
N GLU A 23 -5.52 7.83 -5.70
CA GLU A 23 -5.77 9.13 -6.31
C GLU A 23 -4.63 9.57 -7.24
N ALA A 24 -3.38 9.39 -6.81
CA ALA A 24 -2.21 9.65 -7.66
C ALA A 24 -2.24 8.79 -8.94
N TRP A 25 -2.65 7.51 -8.85
CA TRP A 25 -2.83 6.65 -10.02
C TRP A 25 -3.96 7.11 -10.94
N LYS A 26 -5.05 7.67 -10.40
CA LYS A 26 -6.14 8.26 -11.19
C LYS A 26 -5.67 9.50 -11.95
N ASP A 27 -4.92 10.40 -11.30
CA ASP A 27 -4.36 11.60 -11.95
C ASP A 27 -3.43 11.22 -13.10
N VAL A 28 -2.51 10.27 -12.87
CA VAL A 28 -1.65 9.72 -13.92
C VAL A 28 -2.45 9.15 -15.09
N ALA A 29 -3.51 8.39 -14.80
CA ALA A 29 -4.36 7.81 -15.83
C ALA A 29 -5.12 8.89 -16.61
N GLN A 30 -5.62 9.92 -15.94
CA GLN A 30 -6.29 11.06 -16.55
C GLN A 30 -5.34 11.81 -17.49
N LYS A 31 -4.11 12.11 -17.04
CA LYS A 31 -3.08 12.77 -17.85
C LYS A 31 -2.72 11.93 -19.09
N PHE A 32 -2.48 10.63 -18.91
CA PHE A 32 -2.21 9.72 -20.02
C PHE A 32 -3.37 9.67 -21.02
N ASN A 33 -4.60 9.56 -20.50
CA ASN A 33 -5.80 9.52 -21.32
C ASN A 33 -6.08 10.86 -21.99
N ALA A 34 -5.65 11.99 -21.43
CA ALA A 34 -5.76 13.30 -22.08
C ALA A 34 -4.80 13.41 -23.29
N SER A 35 -3.59 12.86 -23.17
CA SER A 35 -2.58 12.87 -24.25
C SER A 35 -2.73 11.73 -25.27
N SER A 36 -3.46 10.66 -24.95
CA SER A 36 -3.56 9.45 -25.77
C SER A 36 -4.90 9.33 -26.51
N ILE A 37 -4.83 8.84 -27.74
CA ILE A 37 -6.01 8.47 -28.55
C ILE A 37 -6.71 7.26 -27.91
N ILE A 38 -5.94 6.28 -27.46
CA ILE A 38 -6.46 5.06 -26.83
C ILE A 38 -6.55 5.27 -25.33
N LYS A 39 -7.77 5.21 -24.80
CA LYS A 39 -8.03 5.31 -23.37
C LYS A 39 -7.68 4.00 -22.68
N ARG A 40 -6.96 4.08 -21.57
CA ARG A 40 -6.57 2.94 -20.74
C ARG A 40 -7.15 3.10 -19.34
N SER A 41 -7.49 1.97 -18.71
CA SER A 41 -7.92 1.95 -17.31
C SER A 41 -6.73 2.18 -16.37
N VAL A 42 -7.01 2.68 -15.17
CA VAL A 42 -6.01 2.87 -14.09
C VAL A 42 -5.24 1.57 -13.83
N ALA A 43 -5.96 0.44 -13.76
CA ALA A 43 -5.37 -0.88 -13.57
C ALA A 43 -4.39 -1.27 -14.70
N SER A 44 -4.71 -0.95 -15.96
CA SER A 44 -3.82 -1.23 -17.09
C SER A 44 -2.53 -0.42 -17.01
N ILE A 45 -2.62 0.85 -16.60
CA ILE A 45 -1.46 1.75 -16.50
C ILE A 45 -0.56 1.32 -15.33
N LYS A 46 -1.16 0.98 -14.19
CA LYS A 46 -0.46 0.43 -13.02
C LYS A 46 0.27 -0.87 -13.36
N ASN A 47 -0.41 -1.81 -14.03
CA ASN A 47 0.20 -3.07 -14.46
C ASN A 47 1.35 -2.86 -15.45
N PHE A 48 1.19 -1.92 -16.39
CA PHE A 48 2.26 -1.57 -17.33
C PHE A 48 3.50 -1.06 -16.59
N TYR A 49 3.32 -0.14 -15.64
CA TYR A 49 4.41 0.39 -14.84
C TYR A 49 5.12 -0.70 -14.01
N GLU A 50 4.37 -1.56 -13.32
CA GLU A 50 4.94 -2.67 -12.54
C GLU A 50 5.73 -3.65 -13.42
N ASN A 51 5.21 -3.97 -14.60
CA ASN A 51 5.93 -4.82 -15.56
C ASN A 51 7.22 -4.15 -16.05
N GLN A 52 7.16 -2.85 -16.34
CA GLN A 52 8.33 -2.08 -16.75
C GLN A 52 9.39 -2.04 -15.64
N LYS A 53 8.98 -1.83 -14.38
CA LYS A 53 9.84 -1.87 -13.20
C LYS A 53 10.52 -3.22 -13.03
N ARG A 54 9.79 -4.33 -13.13
CA ARG A 54 10.35 -5.68 -13.11
C ARG A 54 11.36 -5.91 -14.24
N SER A 55 11.03 -5.46 -15.45
CA SER A 55 11.94 -5.53 -16.60
C SER A 55 13.23 -4.76 -16.31
N CYS A 56 13.14 -3.58 -15.69
CA CYS A 56 14.32 -2.81 -15.30
C CYS A 56 15.21 -3.54 -14.28
N HIS A 57 14.60 -4.13 -13.25
CA HIS A 57 15.34 -4.91 -12.25
C HIS A 57 16.04 -6.13 -12.88
N LYS A 58 15.35 -6.81 -13.80
CA LYS A 58 15.89 -7.97 -14.51
C LYS A 58 17.11 -7.58 -15.35
N LYS A 59 17.00 -6.52 -16.16
CA LYS A 59 18.11 -6.01 -16.98
C LYS A 59 19.30 -5.59 -16.11
N ALA A 60 19.07 -4.82 -15.04
CA ALA A 60 20.15 -4.40 -14.14
C ALA A 60 20.85 -5.57 -13.46
N ALA A 61 20.12 -6.62 -13.08
CA ALA A 61 20.70 -7.84 -12.51
C ALA A 61 21.47 -8.66 -13.56
N GLU A 62 21.00 -8.72 -14.81
CA GLU A 62 21.70 -9.35 -15.92
C GLU A 62 23.01 -8.61 -16.23
N ASP A 63 22.98 -7.28 -16.30
CA ASP A 63 24.16 -6.43 -16.51
C ASP A 63 25.20 -6.66 -15.41
N LYS A 64 24.77 -6.68 -14.14
CA LYS A 64 25.66 -6.96 -13.00
C LYS A 64 26.26 -8.36 -13.07
N ARG A 65 25.46 -9.36 -13.44
CA ARG A 65 25.91 -10.76 -13.59
C ARG A 65 26.93 -10.90 -14.73
N CYS A 66 26.74 -10.18 -15.83
CA CYS A 66 27.71 -10.12 -16.92
C CYS A 66 29.02 -9.48 -16.50
N LEU A 67 28.98 -8.46 -15.63
CA LEU A 67 30.18 -7.79 -15.11
C LEU A 67 31.01 -8.70 -14.17
N THR A 68 30.35 -9.51 -13.33
CA THR A 68 31.02 -10.35 -12.32
C THR A 68 31.34 -11.78 -12.77
N GLY A 69 31.04 -12.14 -14.03
CA GLY A 69 31.25 -13.49 -14.55
C GLY A 69 32.72 -13.75 -14.91
N THR A 70 33.37 -14.71 -14.26
CA THR A 70 34.75 -15.16 -14.55
C THR A 70 34.84 -16.27 -15.61
N GLY A 71 33.84 -16.38 -16.50
CA GLY A 71 33.80 -17.37 -17.58
C GLY A 71 34.13 -16.76 -18.93
N SER A 72 34.87 -17.47 -19.79
CA SER A 72 35.29 -17.05 -21.14
C SER A 72 34.15 -16.98 -22.18
N GLY A 73 32.93 -16.67 -21.75
CA GLY A 73 31.79 -16.46 -22.63
C GLY A 73 31.67 -14.99 -23.03
N PRO A 74 31.14 -14.68 -24.22
CA PRO A 74 30.98 -13.29 -24.66
C PRO A 74 30.14 -12.49 -23.66
N SER A 75 30.63 -11.31 -23.28
CA SER A 75 29.89 -10.33 -22.48
C SER A 75 28.72 -9.81 -23.31
N LEU A 76 27.54 -10.39 -23.13
CA LEU A 76 26.33 -9.95 -23.81
C LEU A 76 25.75 -8.70 -23.15
N SER A 77 26.53 -7.61 -23.04
CA SER A 77 25.97 -6.30 -22.71
C SER A 77 25.38 -5.68 -23.98
N SER A 78 24.36 -6.33 -24.54
CA SER A 78 23.53 -5.71 -25.58
C SER A 78 22.44 -4.90 -24.88
N ILE A 79 22.85 -3.81 -24.24
CA ILE A 79 21.90 -2.79 -23.79
C ILE A 79 21.46 -2.05 -25.04
N THR A 80 20.44 -2.59 -25.70
CA THR A 80 19.59 -1.75 -26.54
C THR A 80 19.05 -0.67 -25.60
N LYS A 81 19.54 0.56 -25.78
CA LYS A 81 19.12 1.74 -25.01
C LYS A 81 17.67 2.05 -25.38
N ASP A 82 16.76 1.31 -24.79
CA ASP A 82 15.34 1.52 -24.90
C ASP A 82 15.01 2.81 -24.13
N SER A 83 14.54 3.83 -24.85
CA SER A 83 14.18 5.15 -24.30
C SER A 83 13.21 5.04 -23.11
N LEU A 84 12.30 4.05 -23.14
CA LEU A 84 11.37 3.77 -22.05
C LEU A 84 12.05 3.21 -20.80
N HIS A 85 13.11 2.42 -20.98
CA HIS A 85 13.86 1.81 -19.88
C HIS A 85 14.60 2.89 -19.07
N ASP A 86 15.23 3.84 -19.76
CA ASP A 86 15.95 4.95 -19.13
C ASP A 86 15.01 5.90 -18.38
N LEU A 87 13.86 6.23 -18.98
CA LEU A 87 12.81 7.00 -18.31
C LEU A 87 12.32 6.30 -17.04
N THR A 88 12.14 4.97 -17.08
CA THR A 88 11.70 4.21 -15.91
C THR A 88 12.77 4.21 -14.81
N LEU A 89 14.05 4.08 -15.16
CA LEU A 89 15.17 4.17 -14.20
C LEU A 89 15.27 5.54 -13.54
N SER A 90 14.90 6.63 -14.23
CA SER A 90 14.85 7.98 -13.63
C SER A 90 13.76 8.10 -12.54
N ILE A 91 12.67 7.34 -12.67
CA ILE A 91 11.52 7.37 -11.77
C ILE A 91 11.73 6.42 -10.60
N VAL A 92 12.21 5.21 -10.85
CA VAL A 92 12.38 4.17 -9.83
C VAL A 92 13.56 4.51 -8.90
N ASN A 93 13.45 4.13 -7.62
CA ASN A 93 14.56 4.28 -6.68
C ASN A 93 15.77 3.43 -7.11
N LYS A 94 16.85 4.10 -7.55
CA LYS A 94 18.10 3.48 -8.01
C LYS A 94 18.70 2.48 -7.01
N LYS A 95 18.64 2.78 -5.70
CA LYS A 95 19.15 1.89 -4.64
C LYS A 95 18.43 0.54 -4.65
N THR A 96 17.15 0.51 -5.01
CA THR A 96 16.36 -0.73 -5.07
C THR A 96 16.63 -1.55 -6.33
N VAL A 97 17.16 -0.92 -7.39
CA VAL A 97 17.48 -1.58 -8.67
C VAL A 97 18.90 -2.16 -8.63
N TYR A 98 19.89 -1.35 -8.23
CA TYR A 98 21.31 -1.74 -8.25
C TYR A 98 21.82 -2.33 -6.93
N GLY A 99 21.04 -2.18 -5.85
CA GLY A 99 21.42 -2.57 -4.50
C GLY A 99 22.34 -1.54 -3.83
N LEU A 100 22.70 -1.82 -2.58
CA LEU A 100 23.72 -1.05 -1.86
C LEU A 100 25.11 -1.47 -2.33
N LYS A 101 26.01 -0.50 -2.47
CA LYS A 101 27.42 -0.77 -2.78
C LYS A 101 28.06 -1.45 -1.56
N CYS A 102 28.71 -2.59 -1.78
CA CYS A 102 29.49 -3.24 -0.74
C CYS A 102 30.87 -2.56 -0.67
N GLN A 103 31.20 -1.96 0.48
CA GLN A 103 32.50 -1.33 0.69
C GLN A 103 33.65 -2.34 0.89
N TYR A 104 33.33 -3.60 1.14
CA TYR A 104 34.30 -4.69 1.37
C TYR A 104 34.35 -5.71 0.23
N GLY A 105 33.67 -5.44 -0.89
CA GLY A 105 33.71 -6.29 -2.08
C GLY A 105 35.00 -6.08 -2.87
N TRP A 106 35.62 -7.16 -3.36
CA TRP A 106 36.78 -7.10 -4.26
C TRP A 106 36.43 -6.48 -5.64
N ASP A 107 35.15 -6.27 -5.92
CA ASP A 107 34.59 -5.61 -7.10
C ASP A 107 34.28 -4.11 -6.89
N SER A 108 34.60 -3.54 -5.73
CA SER A 108 34.36 -2.12 -5.43
C SER A 108 35.37 -1.23 -6.14
N ALA A 109 35.19 -1.05 -7.45
CA ALA A 109 35.89 0.01 -8.17
C ALA A 109 35.49 1.37 -7.54
N ASN A 110 36.50 2.15 -7.16
CA ASN A 110 36.37 3.52 -6.69
C ASN A 110 35.76 4.39 -7.78
N ILE A 111 34.44 4.44 -7.84
CA ILE A 111 33.72 5.53 -8.50
C ILE A 111 33.58 6.59 -7.43
N ALA A 112 34.37 7.66 -7.55
CA ALA A 112 34.23 8.87 -6.76
C ALA A 112 32.83 9.45 -7.06
N THR A 113 31.87 9.14 -6.20
CA THR A 113 30.58 9.83 -6.16
C THR A 113 30.72 10.93 -5.13
N ASN A 114 30.65 12.19 -5.56
CA ASN A 114 30.57 13.36 -4.68
C ASN A 114 29.48 13.10 -3.63
N GLU A 115 29.89 12.97 -2.37
CA GLU A 115 29.06 12.53 -1.25
C GLU A 115 28.16 13.66 -0.69
N GLU A 116 28.22 14.86 -1.25
CA GLU A 116 27.62 16.06 -0.66
C GLU A 116 26.14 16.33 -1.04
N GLU A 117 25.55 15.64 -2.02
CA GLU A 117 24.21 16.03 -2.52
C GLU A 117 23.02 15.23 -1.93
N ILE A 118 23.22 14.30 -0.98
CA ILE A 118 22.17 13.33 -0.61
C ILE A 118 21.57 13.53 0.80
N LEU A 119 22.03 14.49 1.60
CA LEU A 119 21.58 14.63 3.00
C LEU A 119 20.60 15.77 3.29
N GLN A 120 20.12 16.53 2.30
CA GLN A 120 19.34 17.75 2.58
C GLN A 120 17.82 17.70 2.34
N GLU A 121 17.25 16.69 1.67
CA GLU A 121 15.82 16.75 1.30
C GLU A 121 14.81 16.16 2.32
N ASP A 122 15.25 15.41 3.34
CA ASP A 122 14.31 14.62 4.17
C ASP A 122 14.11 15.11 5.61
N ASN A 123 14.58 16.31 5.99
CA ASN A 123 14.36 16.86 7.34
C ASN A 123 13.68 18.24 7.32
N SER A 124 12.38 18.28 7.02
CA SER A 124 11.49 19.30 7.58
C SER A 124 10.86 18.77 8.87
N ILE A 125 11.46 19.21 9.96
CA ILE A 125 11.07 18.98 11.35
C ILE A 125 9.66 19.54 11.59
N LEU A 126 8.74 18.70 12.07
CA LEU A 126 7.66 19.13 12.96
C LEU A 126 7.96 18.50 14.32
N GLU A 127 8.37 19.36 15.26
CA GLU A 127 8.42 19.04 16.68
C GLU A 127 6.99 18.85 17.16
N ASP A 128 6.68 17.68 17.71
CA ASP A 128 5.80 17.63 18.86
C ASP A 128 6.22 16.52 19.81
N LYS A 129 6.20 16.93 21.07
CA LYS A 129 6.62 16.23 22.27
C LYS A 129 5.70 15.03 22.49
N ASP A 130 6.27 13.88 22.83
CA ASP A 130 5.92 13.15 24.05
C ASP A 130 6.95 12.07 24.32
N ASN A 131 7.37 12.05 25.58
CA ASN A 131 8.58 11.44 26.10
C ASN A 131 8.16 10.17 26.84
N GLU A 132 8.25 8.99 26.20
CA GLU A 132 8.16 7.71 26.91
C GLU A 132 9.52 6.99 26.87
N VAL A 133 10.13 6.93 28.04
CA VAL A 133 11.41 6.28 28.33
C VAL A 133 11.25 4.78 28.13
N ILE A 134 11.75 4.25 27.01
CA ILE A 134 12.01 2.82 26.85
C ILE A 134 13.35 2.54 27.52
N SER A 135 13.34 1.81 28.65
CA SER A 135 14.56 1.32 29.27
C SER A 135 15.18 0.24 28.37
N GLU A 136 16.14 0.63 27.53
CA GLU A 136 17.02 -0.30 26.84
C GLU A 136 17.83 -1.07 27.88
N THR A 137 17.54 -2.36 28.04
CA THR A 137 18.50 -3.27 28.66
C THR A 137 19.72 -3.33 27.75
N PHE A 138 20.76 -2.60 28.12
CA PHE A 138 22.09 -2.65 27.53
C PHE A 138 22.60 -4.10 27.60
N ILE A 139 22.57 -4.80 26.47
CA ILE A 139 23.15 -6.14 26.37
C ILE A 139 24.64 -5.95 26.11
N ASP A 140 25.43 -6.18 27.14
CA ASP A 140 26.88 -6.08 27.11
C ASP A 140 27.48 -7.33 26.43
N TRP A 141 27.97 -7.17 25.20
CA TRP A 141 28.46 -8.28 24.36
C TRP A 141 29.89 -8.72 24.69
N GLU A 142 30.60 -7.98 25.54
CA GLU A 142 32.04 -8.22 25.76
C GLU A 142 32.34 -9.40 26.71
N ASN A 143 31.35 -9.91 27.44
CA ASN A 143 31.54 -10.96 28.46
C ASN A 143 30.84 -12.29 28.14
N GLY A 144 30.54 -12.54 26.87
CA GLY A 144 29.94 -13.80 26.41
C GLY A 144 30.87 -14.99 26.63
N THR A 145 30.66 -15.78 27.67
CA THR A 145 31.45 -17.01 27.89
C THR A 145 30.96 -18.10 26.93
N PRO A 146 31.86 -18.90 26.31
CA PRO A 146 31.47 -19.96 25.36
C PRO A 146 30.44 -20.97 25.91
N MET A 147 30.36 -21.13 27.24
CA MET A 147 29.33 -21.93 27.89
C MET A 147 27.90 -21.39 27.72
N GLN A 148 27.71 -20.08 27.51
CA GLN A 148 26.39 -19.48 27.28
C GLN A 148 25.80 -19.83 25.91
N LEU A 149 26.64 -20.30 24.97
CA LEU A 149 26.23 -20.87 23.68
C LEU A 149 25.78 -22.34 23.78
N MET A 150 26.07 -22.99 24.91
CA MET A 150 25.70 -24.39 25.16
C MET A 150 24.36 -24.55 25.89
N ASN A 151 23.64 -23.44 26.11
CA ASN A 151 22.29 -23.51 26.67
C ASN A 151 21.41 -24.38 25.77
N PRO A 152 20.74 -25.40 26.31
CA PRO A 152 19.95 -26.31 25.51
C PRO A 152 18.83 -25.54 24.79
N LEU A 153 18.71 -25.81 23.49
CA LEU A 153 17.72 -25.22 22.60
C LEU A 153 16.33 -25.26 23.24
N ASN A 154 15.57 -24.17 23.16
CA ASN A 154 14.21 -24.06 23.72
C ASN A 154 13.39 -25.33 23.37
N GLN A 155 12.67 -25.89 24.34
CA GLN A 155 11.97 -27.18 24.24
C GLN A 155 11.07 -27.30 22.99
N LYS A 156 10.50 -26.17 22.53
CA LYS A 156 9.69 -26.11 21.30
C LYS A 156 10.48 -26.46 20.02
N LEU A 157 11.78 -26.20 19.98
CA LEU A 157 12.65 -26.48 18.83
C LEU A 157 13.23 -27.90 18.87
N GLN A 158 13.45 -28.47 20.05
CA GLN A 158 13.93 -29.86 20.21
C GLN A 158 12.91 -30.89 19.68
N ALA A 159 11.61 -30.62 19.84
CA ALA A 159 10.54 -31.47 19.35
C ALA A 159 10.49 -31.58 17.80
N ALA A 160 11.02 -30.58 17.09
CA ALA A 160 11.05 -30.57 15.63
C ALA A 160 12.22 -31.40 15.05
N GLN A 161 13.35 -31.46 15.75
CA GLN A 161 14.54 -32.18 15.26
C GLN A 161 14.51 -33.69 15.51
N LYS A 162 13.84 -34.16 16.58
CA LYS A 162 13.66 -35.60 16.82
C LYS A 162 12.86 -36.34 15.73
N LYS A 163 12.24 -35.63 14.78
CA LYS A 163 11.52 -36.24 13.65
C LYS A 163 12.40 -36.58 12.43
N LYS A 164 13.70 -36.27 12.43
CA LYS A 164 14.54 -36.42 11.22
C LYS A 164 15.62 -37.50 11.26
N SER A 165 15.88 -38.15 12.40
CA SER A 165 16.89 -39.21 12.51
C SER A 165 16.26 -40.52 12.95
N GLU A 166 15.67 -41.26 12.01
CA GLU A 166 15.76 -42.73 11.89
C GLU A 166 14.91 -43.12 10.67
N SER A 167 15.51 -43.16 9.47
CA SER A 167 14.90 -43.81 8.32
C SER A 167 15.95 -44.64 7.58
N LYS A 168 16.30 -45.77 8.20
CA LYS A 168 16.71 -46.95 7.42
C LYS A 168 15.43 -47.60 6.92
N ARG A 169 15.29 -47.64 5.60
CA ARG A 169 14.23 -48.36 4.89
C ARG A 169 14.19 -49.82 5.36
N VAL A 170 13.11 -50.18 6.04
CA VAL A 170 12.59 -51.55 6.02
C VAL A 170 11.13 -51.43 5.61
N VAL A 171 10.85 -51.87 4.39
CA VAL A 171 9.49 -52.13 3.93
C VAL A 171 8.98 -53.28 4.79
N ASN A 172 8.16 -52.97 5.79
CA ASN A 172 7.29 -53.96 6.40
C ASN A 172 5.91 -53.32 6.57
N SER A 173 5.05 -53.73 5.64
CA SER A 173 3.60 -53.72 5.76
C SER A 173 3.23 -54.42 7.07
N SER A 174 3.00 -53.64 8.13
CA SER A 174 2.28 -54.13 9.29
C SER A 174 1.35 -53.04 9.81
N ARG A 175 0.06 -53.39 9.79
CA ARG A 175 -1.07 -52.62 10.31
C ARG A 175 -0.74 -52.20 11.75
N ARG A 176 -0.45 -50.93 11.99
CA ARG A 176 -0.44 -50.36 13.34
C ARG A 176 -1.80 -49.76 13.65
N GLY A 177 -2.38 -50.24 14.74
CA GLY A 177 -3.68 -49.84 15.26
C GLY A 177 -3.80 -48.35 15.56
N SER A 178 -5.03 -47.87 15.39
CA SER A 178 -5.50 -46.54 15.71
C SER A 178 -5.20 -46.18 17.17
N THR A 179 -4.35 -45.17 17.39
CA THR A 179 -4.19 -44.50 18.68
C THR A 179 -4.94 -43.17 18.61
N THR A 180 -6.25 -43.24 18.81
CA THR A 180 -7.18 -42.11 18.81
C THR A 180 -7.64 -41.84 20.24
N THR A 181 -7.09 -40.83 20.93
CA THR A 181 -7.71 -40.31 22.16
C THR A 181 -7.32 -38.85 22.47
N ALA A 182 -6.10 -38.38 22.17
CA ALA A 182 -5.70 -37.00 22.50
C ALA A 182 -5.98 -35.96 21.40
N THR A 183 -6.00 -36.37 20.13
CA THR A 183 -6.19 -35.48 18.97
C THR A 183 -7.66 -35.20 18.64
N GLU A 184 -8.58 -36.05 19.11
CA GLU A 184 -10.03 -35.92 18.83
C GLU A 184 -10.66 -34.76 19.60
N SER A 185 -10.24 -34.53 20.85
CA SER A 185 -10.70 -33.39 21.65
C SER A 185 -10.30 -32.05 21.01
N VAL A 186 -9.06 -31.97 20.53
CA VAL A 186 -8.58 -30.79 19.79
C VAL A 186 -9.35 -30.63 18.48
N ALA A 187 -9.58 -31.70 17.73
CA ALA A 187 -10.37 -31.66 16.50
C ALA A 187 -11.82 -31.20 16.73
N GLN A 188 -12.46 -31.62 17.82
CA GLN A 188 -13.81 -31.17 18.21
C GLN A 188 -13.81 -29.67 18.52
N SER A 189 -12.81 -29.17 19.25
CA SER A 189 -12.68 -27.73 19.56
C SER A 189 -12.57 -26.87 18.30
N TYR A 190 -11.78 -27.29 17.31
CA TYR A 190 -11.67 -26.60 16.03
C TYR A 190 -12.96 -26.66 15.20
N LYS A 191 -13.72 -27.76 15.29
CA LYS A 191 -15.03 -27.89 14.64
C LYS A 191 -16.03 -26.89 15.22
N GLU A 192 -16.09 -26.76 16.53
CA GLU A 192 -16.94 -25.76 17.19
C GLU A 192 -16.47 -24.33 16.89
N LEU A 193 -15.16 -24.06 16.94
CA LEU A 193 -14.59 -22.75 16.58
C LEU A 193 -14.94 -22.35 15.14
N SER A 194 -14.92 -23.31 14.20
CA SER A 194 -15.32 -23.06 12.82
C SER A 194 -16.78 -22.67 12.69
N LYS A 195 -17.69 -23.28 13.47
CA LYS A 195 -19.11 -22.93 13.48
C LYS A 195 -19.31 -21.51 14.02
N VAL A 196 -18.66 -21.18 15.13
CA VAL A 196 -18.74 -19.85 15.75
C VAL A 196 -18.20 -18.78 14.80
N LYS A 197 -17.05 -19.02 14.15
CA LYS A 197 -16.49 -18.09 13.16
C LYS A 197 -17.40 -17.89 11.97
N LYS A 198 -18.05 -18.96 11.49
CA LYS A 198 -19.03 -18.87 10.39
C LYS A 198 -20.23 -18.02 10.79
N TYR A 199 -20.80 -18.26 11.98
CA TYR A 199 -21.93 -17.48 12.50
C TYR A 199 -21.56 -16.00 12.69
N LEU A 200 -20.36 -15.70 13.19
CA LEU A 200 -19.87 -14.33 13.33
C LEU A 200 -19.77 -13.64 11.96
N ALA A 201 -19.23 -14.32 10.96
CA ALA A 201 -19.14 -13.78 9.60
C ALA A 201 -20.52 -13.52 8.99
N GLU A 202 -21.49 -14.42 9.20
CA GLU A 202 -22.88 -14.24 8.76
C GLU A 202 -23.53 -13.02 9.44
N LEU A 203 -23.35 -12.85 10.75
CA LEU A 203 -23.83 -11.68 11.48
C LEU A 203 -23.19 -10.38 10.98
N GLN A 204 -21.88 -10.37 10.71
CA GLN A 204 -21.21 -9.20 10.16
C GLN A 204 -21.80 -8.82 8.80
N ILE A 205 -22.01 -9.79 7.92
CA ILE A 205 -22.63 -9.55 6.61
C ILE A 205 -24.03 -8.95 6.78
N GLU A 206 -24.83 -9.44 7.74
CA GLU A 206 -26.17 -8.92 7.99
C GLU A 206 -26.16 -7.49 8.53
N ILE A 207 -25.25 -7.17 9.45
CA ILE A 207 -25.06 -5.80 9.95
C ILE A 207 -24.72 -4.86 8.78
N TYR A 208 -23.78 -5.23 7.90
CA TYR A 208 -23.41 -4.39 6.76
C TYR A 208 -24.58 -4.20 5.77
N LYS A 209 -25.42 -5.22 5.58
CA LYS A 209 -26.64 -5.09 4.75
C LYS A 209 -27.64 -4.10 5.37
N GLN A 210 -27.85 -4.17 6.68
CA GLN A 210 -28.75 -3.24 7.37
C GLN A 210 -28.23 -1.81 7.32
N LEU A 211 -26.94 -1.60 7.61
CA LEU A 211 -26.30 -0.30 7.48
C LEU A 211 -26.44 0.27 6.07
N GLY A 212 -26.26 -0.57 5.04
CA GLY A 212 -26.44 -0.15 3.65
C GLY A 212 -27.88 0.23 3.28
N LYS A 213 -28.90 -0.39 3.91
CA LYS A 213 -30.30 0.01 3.73
C LYS A 213 -30.58 1.35 4.41
N ASN A 214 -30.18 1.50 5.67
CA ASN A 214 -30.37 2.72 6.44
C ASN A 214 -29.68 3.92 5.76
N LEU A 215 -28.49 3.73 5.19
CA LEU A 215 -27.77 4.79 4.49
C LEU A 215 -28.52 5.27 3.25
N LYS A 216 -29.12 4.35 2.47
CA LYS A 216 -29.94 4.70 1.32
C LYS A 216 -31.21 5.46 1.72
N GLU A 217 -31.86 5.04 2.80
CA GLU A 217 -33.04 5.74 3.34
C GLU A 217 -32.69 7.17 3.74
N VAL A 218 -31.58 7.37 4.45
CA VAL A 218 -31.10 8.71 4.84
C VAL A 218 -30.74 9.57 3.61
N GLU A 219 -30.11 8.99 2.58
CA GLU A 219 -29.81 9.72 1.34
C GLU A 219 -31.08 10.19 0.61
N GLU A 220 -32.10 9.33 0.56
CA GLU A 220 -33.40 9.66 -0.04
C GLU A 220 -34.12 10.77 0.75
N GLU A 221 -34.12 10.69 2.08
CA GLU A 221 -34.66 11.74 2.94
C GLU A 221 -33.96 13.08 2.71
N LEU A 222 -32.64 13.08 2.63
CA LEU A 222 -31.84 14.29 2.41
C LEU A 222 -32.14 14.88 1.03
N LYS A 223 -32.33 14.04 0.00
CA LYS A 223 -32.74 14.49 -1.34
C LYS A 223 -34.12 15.14 -1.32
N VAL A 224 -35.08 14.58 -0.58
CA VAL A 224 -36.42 15.17 -0.41
C VAL A 224 -36.32 16.51 0.34
N GLN A 225 -35.50 16.60 1.39
CA GLN A 225 -35.29 17.85 2.13
C GLN A 225 -34.70 18.94 1.24
N ARG A 226 -33.67 18.63 0.43
CA ARG A 226 -33.08 19.58 -0.53
C ARG A 226 -34.11 20.10 -1.51
N LYS A 227 -34.97 19.21 -2.03
CA LYS A 227 -36.04 19.60 -2.95
C LYS A 227 -37.03 20.55 -2.29
N ARG A 228 -37.54 20.22 -1.09
CA ARG A 228 -38.43 21.10 -0.31
C ARG A 228 -37.79 22.45 -0.03
N HIS A 229 -36.52 22.46 0.36
CA HIS A 229 -35.78 23.70 0.62
C HIS A 229 -35.64 24.57 -0.64
N SER A 230 -35.39 23.96 -1.79
CA SER A 230 -35.33 24.69 -3.07
C SER A 230 -36.69 25.28 -3.48
N GLU A 231 -37.78 24.55 -3.23
CA GLU A 231 -39.15 25.03 -3.51
C GLU A 231 -39.53 26.21 -2.59
N LEU A 232 -39.20 26.12 -1.30
CA LEU A 232 -39.40 27.23 -0.35
C LEU A 232 -38.63 28.48 -0.77
N HIS A 233 -37.36 28.33 -1.17
CA HIS A 233 -36.57 29.46 -1.68
C HIS A 233 -37.15 30.06 -2.96
N ALA A 234 -37.69 29.23 -3.87
CA ALA A 234 -38.33 29.73 -5.08
C ALA A 234 -39.57 30.57 -4.76
N LEU A 235 -40.42 30.11 -3.84
CA LEU A 235 -41.59 30.86 -3.37
C LEU A 235 -41.18 32.17 -2.67
N GLU A 236 -40.11 32.15 -1.87
CA GLU A 236 -39.59 33.35 -1.21
C GLU A 236 -39.14 34.41 -2.23
N ILE A 237 -38.47 33.98 -3.30
CA ILE A 237 -38.08 34.86 -4.41
C ILE A 237 -39.32 35.46 -5.08
N GLU A 238 -40.35 34.66 -5.33
CA GLU A 238 -41.59 35.11 -5.96
C GLU A 238 -42.34 36.13 -5.11
N ILE A 239 -42.45 35.90 -3.79
CA ILE A 239 -43.05 36.86 -2.85
C ILE A 239 -42.28 38.19 -2.87
N LYS A 240 -40.94 38.14 -2.79
CA LYS A 240 -40.11 39.36 -2.83
C LYS A 240 -40.27 40.11 -4.14
N ARG A 241 -40.35 39.41 -5.28
CA ARG A 241 -40.62 40.02 -6.59
C ARG A 241 -41.99 40.71 -6.64
N ALA A 242 -43.03 40.06 -6.12
CA ALA A 242 -44.38 40.64 -6.06
C ALA A 242 -44.42 41.91 -5.18
N GLN A 243 -43.74 41.88 -4.03
CA GLN A 243 -43.60 43.04 -3.14
C GLN A 243 -42.91 44.21 -3.84
N LEU A 244 -41.78 43.96 -4.52
CA LEU A 244 -41.08 44.98 -5.31
C LEU A 244 -41.96 45.57 -6.40
N ALA A 245 -42.70 44.74 -7.14
CA ALA A 245 -43.62 45.21 -8.17
C ALA A 245 -44.75 46.10 -7.58
N SER A 246 -45.26 45.75 -6.39
CA SER A 246 -46.27 46.56 -5.70
C SER A 246 -45.70 47.92 -5.26
N LEU A 247 -44.44 47.97 -4.79
CA LEU A 247 -43.76 49.19 -4.41
C LEU A 247 -43.50 50.07 -5.63
N GLN A 248 -43.05 49.50 -6.74
CA GLN A 248 -42.88 50.22 -8.01
C GLN A 248 -44.19 50.84 -8.50
N LYS A 249 -45.31 50.11 -8.44
CA LYS A 249 -46.64 50.67 -8.77
C LYS A 249 -47.00 51.85 -7.87
N LYS A 250 -46.76 51.73 -6.55
CA LYS A 250 -46.99 52.83 -5.60
C LYS A 250 -46.13 54.06 -5.91
N ILE A 251 -44.85 53.86 -6.21
CA ILE A 251 -43.92 54.93 -6.61
C ILE A 251 -44.40 55.61 -7.89
N ASN A 252 -44.73 54.84 -8.93
CA ASN A 252 -45.19 55.39 -10.20
C ASN A 252 -46.49 56.19 -10.05
N ASN A 253 -47.44 55.71 -9.25
CA ASN A 253 -48.68 56.44 -8.96
C ASN A 253 -48.38 57.75 -8.20
N PHE A 254 -47.51 57.72 -7.20
CA PHE A 254 -47.10 58.92 -6.45
C PHE A 254 -46.39 59.96 -7.33
N CYS A 255 -45.55 59.52 -8.26
CA CYS A 255 -44.89 60.41 -9.22
C CYS A 255 -45.88 61.03 -10.22
N PHE A 256 -46.97 60.34 -10.57
CA PHE A 256 -47.99 60.86 -11.49
C PHE A 256 -48.91 61.90 -10.84
N GLU A 257 -49.14 61.84 -9.53
CA GLU A 257 -49.95 62.82 -8.79
C GLU A 257 -49.22 64.16 -8.51
N LEU A 258 -47.90 64.23 -8.73
CA LEU A 258 -47.06 65.41 -8.46
C LEU A 258 -46.74 66.24 -9.71
N THR A 259 -47.21 65.84 -10.89
CA THR A 259 -47.08 66.54 -12.18
C THR A 259 -48.43 67.00 -12.68
#